data_AF-A0AAD7TVU5-F1
#
_entry.id   AF-A0AAD7TVU5-F1
#
_cell.length_a   1.000
_cell.length_b   1.000
_cell.length_c   1.000
_cell.angle_alpha   90.00
_cell.angle_beta   90.00
_cell.angle_gamma   90.00
#
_symmetry.space_group_name_H-M   'P 1'
#
loop_
_entity.id
_entity.type
_entity.pdbx_description
1 polymer ?
#
loop_
_entity_poly.entity_id
_entity_poly.type
_entity_poly.pdbx_seq_one_letter_code
_entity_poly.pdbx_strand_id
1 'polypeptide(L)'
;MPIPTAPALPGDALLEIFVHPASIPANQQTDPNNKFSDGRRLAFLGQKMTELAYMDAMSEKWPNVQAIQLQTLVNSTIHGFMEKCVNAYRWKERVRGFPQNVDILHDHEEAYRLFRAYAGAVYVEHGYDILKSWIKDLTLL
;
A
#
# COMPACT_ATOMS: atom_id res chain seq x y z
N MET A 1 13.17 -11.39 -11.81
CA MET A 1 12.18 -10.78 -12.72
C MET A 1 12.16 -9.27 -12.49
N PRO A 2 11.85 -8.44 -13.50
CA PRO A 2 11.66 -7.01 -13.27
C PRO A 2 10.48 -6.79 -12.32
N ILE A 3 10.59 -5.76 -11.46
CA ILE A 3 9.50 -5.37 -10.56
C ILE A 3 8.36 -4.82 -11.44
N PRO A 4 7.11 -5.29 -11.30
CA PRO A 4 5.96 -4.72 -11.99
C PRO A 4 5.92 -3.20 -11.85
N THR A 5 5.51 -2.47 -12.89
CA THR A 5 5.44 -1.01 -12.80
C THR A 5 4.28 -0.61 -11.88
N ALA A 6 4.54 0.26 -10.90
CA ALA A 6 3.49 0.76 -10.02
C ALA A 6 2.51 1.67 -10.81
N PRO A 7 1.18 1.55 -10.62
CA PRO A 7 0.21 2.39 -11.31
C PRO A 7 0.47 3.88 -11.07
N ALA A 8 0.51 4.68 -12.13
CA ALA A 8 0.79 6.10 -12.01
C ALA A 8 -0.28 6.83 -11.18
N LEU A 9 0.15 7.72 -10.29
CA LEU A 9 -0.74 8.51 -9.44
C LEU A 9 -0.46 10.00 -9.64
N PRO A 10 -1.50 10.87 -9.52
CA PRO A 10 -1.33 12.31 -9.61
C PRO A 10 -0.49 12.86 -8.44
N GLY A 11 0.06 14.07 -8.62
CA GLY A 11 0.93 14.72 -7.63
C GLY A 11 0.29 14.83 -6.24
N ASP A 12 -1.00 15.20 -6.19
CA ASP A 12 -1.75 15.36 -4.93
C ASP A 12 -1.83 14.05 -4.14
N ALA A 13 -2.00 12.91 -4.82
CA ALA A 13 -1.95 11.61 -4.17
C ALA A 13 -0.56 11.30 -3.61
N LEU A 14 0.49 11.60 -4.38
CA LEU A 14 1.87 11.36 -3.96
C LEU A 14 2.26 12.20 -2.73
N LEU A 15 1.76 13.44 -2.63
CA LEU A 15 1.96 14.28 -1.45
C LEU A 15 1.33 13.66 -0.20
N GLU A 16 0.10 13.14 -0.30
CA GLU A 16 -0.58 12.50 0.83
C GLU A 16 0.10 11.17 1.26
N ILE A 17 0.72 10.45 0.33
CA ILE A 17 1.38 9.17 0.61
C ILE A 17 2.79 9.36 1.20
N PHE A 18 3.59 10.21 0.57
CA PHE A 18 5.03 10.34 0.85
C PHE A 18 5.38 11.45 1.84
N VAL A 19 4.40 12.10 2.47
CA VAL A 19 4.63 12.91 3.67
C VAL A 19 4.46 12.03 4.90
N HIS A 20 5.46 12.03 5.78
CA HIS A 20 5.42 11.25 7.01
C HIS A 20 4.35 11.80 7.97
N PRO A 21 3.52 10.95 8.61
CA PRO A 21 2.41 11.40 9.46
C PRO A 21 2.79 12.30 10.63
N ALA A 22 4.02 12.19 11.16
CA ALA A 22 4.48 13.04 12.26
C ALA A 22 4.75 14.50 11.85
N SER A 23 4.90 14.77 10.54
CA SER A 23 5.02 16.15 10.02
C SER A 23 3.67 16.81 9.75
N ILE A 24 2.57 16.06 9.85
CA ILE A 24 1.21 16.55 9.60
C ILE A 24 0.63 17.05 10.93
N PRO A 25 0.19 18.32 11.03
CA PRO A 25 -0.48 18.83 12.22
C PRO A 25 -1.73 18.01 12.53
N ALA A 26 -1.96 17.69 13.81
CA ALA A 26 -3.11 16.89 14.24
C ALA A 26 -4.48 17.50 13.85
N ASN A 27 -4.53 18.83 13.67
CA ASN A 27 -5.73 19.58 13.31
C ASN A 27 -5.78 19.95 11.82
N GLN A 28 -4.96 19.33 10.97
CA GLN A 28 -5.01 19.58 9.53
C GLN A 28 -6.41 19.22 9.00
N GLN A 29 -7.07 20.21 8.40
CA GLN A 29 -8.38 20.02 7.78
C GLN A 29 -8.21 19.23 6.49
N THR A 30 -9.18 18.35 6.21
CA THR A 30 -9.24 17.68 4.92
C THR A 30 -9.65 18.66 3.84
N ASP A 31 -9.04 18.55 2.67
CA ASP A 31 -9.42 19.34 1.50
C ASP A 31 -10.56 18.63 0.76
N PRO A 32 -11.78 19.20 0.73
CA PRO A 32 -12.93 18.56 0.09
C PRO A 32 -12.78 18.44 -1.44
N ASN A 33 -11.88 19.20 -2.06
CA ASN A 33 -11.62 19.14 -3.51
C ASN A 33 -10.54 18.10 -3.86
N ASN A 34 -9.76 17.64 -2.88
CA ASN A 34 -8.77 16.60 -3.06
C ASN A 34 -9.32 15.24 -2.61
N LYS A 35 -9.70 14.39 -3.56
CA LYS A 35 -10.20 13.03 -3.29
C LYS A 35 -9.19 12.13 -2.55
N PHE A 36 -7.90 12.48 -2.57
CA PHE A 36 -6.82 11.79 -1.86
C PHE A 36 -6.55 12.35 -0.46
N SER A 37 -7.19 13.47 -0.10
CA SER A 37 -6.92 14.15 1.16
C SER A 37 -7.09 13.20 2.34
N ASP A 38 -6.12 13.25 3.26
CA ASP A 38 -5.92 12.34 4.40
C ASP A 38 -5.24 11.02 4.01
N GLY A 39 -3.90 11.05 4.02
CA GLY A 39 -3.06 9.85 3.88
C GLY A 39 -3.36 8.72 4.88
N ARG A 40 -3.92 9.00 6.07
CA ARG A 40 -4.34 7.96 7.03
C ARG A 40 -5.62 7.28 6.55
N ARG A 41 -6.56 8.06 5.99
CA ARG A 41 -7.77 7.53 5.34
C ARG A 41 -7.41 6.66 4.14
N LEU A 42 -6.45 7.09 3.31
CA LEU A 42 -5.91 6.28 2.21
C LEU A 42 -5.30 4.97 2.72
N ALA A 43 -4.48 5.02 3.78
CA ALA A 43 -3.88 3.82 4.36
C ALA A 43 -4.93 2.85 4.91
N PHE A 44 -5.97 3.34 5.58
CA PHE A 44 -7.05 2.48 6.08
C PHE A 44 -7.84 1.83 4.94
N LEU A 45 -8.23 2.60 3.92
CA LEU A 45 -8.91 2.08 2.74
C LEU A 45 -8.05 1.04 2.00
N GLY A 46 -6.80 1.39 1.76
CA GLY A 46 -5.86 0.53 1.04
C GLY A 46 -5.46 -0.72 1.83
N GLN A 47 -5.54 -0.71 3.16
CA GLN A 47 -5.46 -1.96 3.95
C GLN A 47 -6.53 -2.95 3.49
N LYS A 48 -7.79 -2.53 3.47
CA LYS A 48 -8.93 -3.39 3.09
C LYS A 48 -8.85 -3.83 1.63
N MET A 49 -8.49 -2.90 0.76
CA MET A 49 -8.38 -3.20 -0.67
C MET A 49 -7.19 -4.11 -0.98
N THR A 50 -6.07 -3.97 -0.26
CA THR A 50 -4.91 -4.87 -0.39
C THR A 50 -5.23 -6.27 0.14
N GLU A 51 -5.87 -6.37 1.32
CA GLU A 51 -6.31 -7.66 1.88
C GLU A 51 -7.19 -8.42 0.89
N LEU A 52 -8.17 -7.73 0.30
CA LEU A 52 -9.08 -8.29 -0.70
C LEU A 52 -8.35 -8.70 -1.99
N ALA A 53 -7.61 -7.77 -2.62
CA ALA A 53 -6.92 -8.03 -3.88
C ALA A 53 -5.84 -9.12 -3.77
N TYR A 54 -5.12 -9.16 -2.64
CA TYR A 54 -4.14 -10.20 -2.38
C TYR A 54 -4.81 -11.56 -2.19
N MET A 55 -5.87 -11.63 -1.40
CA MET A 55 -6.65 -12.86 -1.23
C MET A 55 -7.22 -13.37 -2.57
N ASP A 56 -7.77 -12.48 -3.40
CA ASP A 56 -8.23 -12.79 -4.75
C ASP A 56 -7.11 -13.42 -5.58
N ALA A 57 -5.94 -12.78 -5.63
CA ALA A 57 -4.78 -13.28 -6.37
C ALA A 57 -4.31 -14.65 -5.87
N MET A 58 -4.28 -14.86 -4.55
CA MET A 58 -3.93 -16.16 -3.96
C MET A 58 -4.97 -17.22 -4.32
N SER A 59 -6.26 -16.90 -4.25
CA SER A 59 -7.34 -17.86 -4.58
C SER A 59 -7.31 -18.28 -6.05
N GLU A 60 -7.02 -17.35 -6.97
CA GLU A 60 -6.84 -17.66 -8.40
C GLU A 60 -5.61 -18.54 -8.65
N LYS A 61 -4.53 -18.33 -7.88
CA LYS A 61 -3.30 -19.11 -7.98
C LYS A 61 -3.47 -20.54 -7.45
N TRP A 62 -4.34 -20.75 -6.46
CA TRP A 62 -4.61 -22.06 -5.87
C TRP A 62 -6.13 -22.32 -5.79
N PRO A 63 -6.80 -22.65 -6.92
CA PRO A 63 -8.26 -22.74 -6.98
C PRO A 63 -8.88 -23.82 -6.08
N ASN A 64 -8.10 -24.80 -5.64
CA ASN A 64 -8.55 -25.90 -4.78
C ASN A 64 -8.17 -25.72 -3.29
N VAL A 65 -7.65 -24.56 -2.90
CA VAL A 65 -7.27 -24.28 -1.51
C VAL A 65 -8.51 -24.22 -0.61
N GLN A 66 -8.46 -24.84 0.57
CA GLN A 66 -9.55 -24.73 1.53
C GLN A 66 -9.58 -23.33 2.15
N ALA A 67 -10.75 -22.86 2.58
CA ALA A 67 -10.90 -21.54 3.18
C ALA A 67 -9.93 -21.28 4.35
N ILE A 68 -9.75 -22.28 5.24
CA ILE A 68 -8.83 -22.19 6.38
C ILE A 68 -7.36 -22.09 5.95
N GLN A 69 -6.99 -22.79 4.88
CA GLN A 69 -5.64 -22.75 4.32
C GLN A 69 -5.38 -21.40 3.65
N LEU A 70 -6.35 -20.87 2.89
CA LEU A 70 -6.26 -19.55 2.26
C LEU A 70 -6.12 -18.45 3.30
N GLN A 71 -6.95 -18.47 4.34
CA GLN A 71 -6.89 -17.51 5.44
C GLN A 71 -5.51 -17.54 6.12
N THR A 72 -5.01 -18.73 6.43
CA THR A 72 -3.69 -18.90 7.06
C THR A 72 -2.58 -18.38 6.15
N LEU A 73 -2.63 -18.70 4.86
CA LEU A 73 -1.66 -18.25 3.87
C LEU A 73 -1.65 -16.72 3.74
N VAL A 74 -2.82 -16.10 3.58
CA VAL A 74 -2.95 -14.64 3.44
C VAL A 74 -2.41 -13.94 4.68
N ASN A 75 -2.89 -14.33 5.88
CA ASN A 75 -2.51 -13.68 7.13
C ASN A 75 -1.01 -13.80 7.44
N SER A 76 -0.39 -14.93 7.08
CA SER A 76 1.03 -15.16 7.36
C SER A 76 1.98 -14.52 6.33
N THR A 77 1.51 -14.15 5.14
CA THR A 77 2.38 -13.70 4.04
C THR A 77 2.19 -12.25 3.62
N ILE A 78 1.01 -11.66 3.86
CA ILE A 78 0.67 -10.32 3.34
C ILE A 78 1.61 -9.21 3.85
N HIS A 79 2.07 -9.30 5.10
CA HIS A 79 3.02 -8.31 5.66
C HIS A 79 4.38 -8.37 4.96
N GLY A 80 4.96 -9.56 4.83
CA GLY A 80 6.21 -9.74 4.09
C GLY A 80 6.09 -9.34 2.61
N PHE A 81 4.93 -9.58 2.00
CA PHE A 81 4.62 -9.11 0.66
C PHE A 81 4.69 -7.58 0.55
N MET A 82 4.00 -6.85 1.45
CA MET A 82 3.99 -5.38 1.44
C MET A 82 5.40 -4.80 1.62
N GLU A 83 6.17 -5.32 2.58
CA GLU A 83 7.55 -4.89 2.81
C GLU A 83 8.44 -5.10 1.60
N LYS A 84 8.37 -6.30 1.01
CA LYS A 84 9.14 -6.64 -0.19
C LYS A 84 8.83 -5.67 -1.32
N CYS A 85 7.57 -5.30 -1.52
CA CYS A 85 7.16 -4.33 -2.53
C CYS A 85 7.69 -2.92 -2.25
N VAL A 86 7.53 -2.41 -1.02
CA VAL A 86 8.04 -1.08 -0.63
C VAL A 86 9.55 -0.98 -0.83
N ASN A 87 10.28 -2.03 -0.45
CA ASN A 87 11.73 -2.11 -0.61
C ASN A 87 12.13 -2.17 -2.08
N ALA A 88 11.45 -3.01 -2.88
CA ALA A 88 11.68 -3.13 -4.31
C ALA A 88 11.50 -1.79 -5.04
N TYR A 89 10.48 -1.02 -4.68
CA TYR A 89 10.24 0.32 -5.25
C TYR A 89 11.05 1.45 -4.61
N ARG A 90 11.83 1.16 -3.55
CA ARG A 90 12.61 2.16 -2.79
C ARG A 90 11.74 3.32 -2.26
N TRP A 91 10.50 3.02 -1.87
CA TRP A 91 9.52 4.04 -1.48
C TRP A 91 9.88 4.78 -0.20
N LYS A 92 10.55 4.13 0.75
CA LYS A 92 11.03 4.77 1.99
C LYS A 92 11.94 5.98 1.71
N GLU A 93 12.76 5.91 0.66
CA GLU A 93 13.68 7.01 0.28
C GLU A 93 12.94 8.24 -0.28
N ARG A 94 11.69 8.05 -0.72
CA ARG A 94 10.86 9.13 -1.27
C ARG A 94 10.13 9.90 -0.18
N VAL A 95 10.04 9.37 1.03
CA VAL A 95 9.29 9.99 2.11
C VAL A 95 9.99 11.25 2.61
N ARG A 96 9.19 12.25 2.98
CA ARG A 96 9.62 13.56 3.50
C ARG A 96 9.01 13.81 4.87
N GLY A 97 9.68 14.63 5.68
CA GLY A 97 9.17 15.03 6.99
C GLY A 97 9.38 14.00 8.11
N PHE A 98 10.45 13.20 8.04
CA PHE A 98 10.77 12.29 9.13
C PHE A 98 11.23 13.04 10.39
N PRO A 99 10.90 12.53 11.58
CA PRO A 99 11.52 12.98 12.82
C PRO A 99 13.03 12.70 12.77
N GLN A 100 13.82 13.58 13.41
CA GLN A 100 15.25 13.34 13.57
C GLN A 100 15.47 12.07 14.43
N ASN A 101 16.43 11.22 14.03
CA ASN A 101 16.84 9.99 14.72
C ASN A 101 15.94 8.74 14.58
N VAL A 102 15.06 8.69 13.58
CA VAL A 102 14.31 7.46 13.25
C VAL A 102 15.04 6.65 12.18
N ASP A 103 15.28 5.36 12.45
CA ASP A 103 15.79 4.43 11.44
C ASP A 103 14.64 3.94 10.54
N ILE A 104 14.37 4.75 9.53
CA ILE A 104 13.26 4.59 8.59
C ILE A 104 13.44 3.31 7.75
N LEU A 105 14.68 2.94 7.46
CA LEU A 105 14.97 1.81 6.58
C LEU A 105 14.51 0.50 7.21
N HIS A 106 14.55 0.40 8.55
CA HIS A 106 14.12 -0.77 9.31
C HIS A 106 12.71 -0.64 9.93
N ASP A 107 11.99 0.45 9.67
CA ASP A 107 10.61 0.61 10.15
C ASP A 107 9.62 -0.19 9.26
N HIS A 108 9.16 -1.32 9.78
CA HIS A 108 8.18 -2.19 9.12
C HIS A 108 6.79 -1.55 9.05
N GLU A 109 6.39 -0.80 10.09
CA GLU A 109 5.09 -0.13 10.13
C GLU A 109 5.00 0.96 9.06
N GLU A 110 6.11 1.68 8.83
CA GLU A 110 6.17 2.66 7.75
C GLU A 110 6.07 1.99 6.37
N ALA A 111 6.63 0.79 6.20
CA ALA A 111 6.47 0.04 4.96
C ALA A 111 5.00 -0.34 4.72
N TYR A 112 4.32 -0.85 5.75
CA TYR A 112 2.90 -1.17 5.65
C TYR A 112 2.06 0.07 5.35
N ARG A 113 2.32 1.18 6.06
CA ARG A 113 1.63 2.45 5.83
C ARG A 113 1.79 2.91 4.39
N LEU A 114 3.01 2.94 3.87
CA LEU A 114 3.30 3.37 2.50
C LEU A 114 2.58 2.50 1.48
N PHE A 115 2.68 1.18 1.60
CA PHE A 115 2.02 0.27 0.68
C PHE A 115 0.51 0.46 0.70
N ARG A 116 -0.08 0.49 1.89
CA ARG A 116 -1.52 0.65 2.07
C ARG A 116 -1.99 2.01 1.56
N ALA A 117 -1.30 3.11 1.87
CA ALA A 117 -1.68 4.43 1.37
C ALA A 117 -1.62 4.51 -0.15
N TYR A 118 -0.58 3.93 -0.77
CA TYR A 118 -0.45 3.87 -2.21
C TYR A 118 -1.56 3.01 -2.84
N ALA A 119 -1.82 1.82 -2.31
CA ALA A 119 -2.91 0.95 -2.77
C ALA A 119 -4.29 1.61 -2.65
N GLY A 120 -4.52 2.35 -1.55
CA GLY A 120 -5.73 3.13 -1.36
C GLY A 120 -5.89 4.21 -2.42
N ALA A 121 -4.81 4.93 -2.75
CA ALA A 121 -4.83 5.93 -3.82
C ALA A 121 -5.01 5.30 -5.22
N VAL A 122 -4.40 4.14 -5.48
CA VAL A 122 -4.62 3.39 -6.73
C VAL A 122 -6.09 3.01 -6.87
N TYR A 123 -6.72 2.52 -5.80
CA TYR A 123 -8.15 2.23 -5.83
C TYR A 123 -9.01 3.48 -6.07
N VAL A 124 -8.72 4.60 -5.41
CA VAL A 124 -9.45 5.87 -5.58
C VAL A 124 -9.30 6.44 -7.00
N GLU A 125 -8.14 6.26 -7.62
CA GLU A 125 -7.87 6.79 -8.96
C GLU A 125 -8.36 5.85 -10.07
N HIS A 126 -8.04 4.56 -9.96
CA HIS A 126 -8.15 3.60 -11.06
C HIS A 126 -9.14 2.46 -10.80
N GLY A 127 -9.67 2.34 -9.59
CA GLY A 127 -10.61 1.28 -9.20
C GLY A 127 -9.94 -0.06 -8.84
N TYR A 128 -10.79 -1.04 -8.52
CA TYR A 128 -10.35 -2.34 -7.98
C TYR A 128 -9.62 -3.21 -9.01
N ASP A 129 -10.08 -3.25 -10.26
CA ASP A 129 -9.51 -4.16 -11.27
C ASP A 129 -8.02 -3.87 -11.54
N ILE A 130 -7.66 -2.58 -11.61
CA ILE A 130 -6.26 -2.14 -11.78
C ILE A 130 -5.44 -2.49 -10.54
N LEU A 131 -5.97 -2.24 -9.34
CA LEU A 131 -5.30 -2.61 -8.09
C LEU A 131 -5.05 -4.11 -8.01
N LYS A 132 -6.07 -4.94 -8.30
CA LYS A 132 -6.00 -6.39 -8.29
C LYS A 132 -4.98 -6.91 -9.30
N SER A 133 -5.01 -6.41 -10.53
CA SER A 133 -4.03 -6.81 -11.56
C SER A 133 -2.61 -6.50 -11.11
N TRP A 134 -2.36 -5.31 -10.58
CA TRP A 134 -1.04 -4.91 -10.11
C TRP A 134 -0.56 -5.76 -8.92
N ILE A 135 -1.44 -6.01 -7.93
CA ILE A 135 -1.12 -6.88 -6.80
C ILE A 135 -0.83 -8.31 -7.27
N LYS A 136 -1.63 -8.84 -8.19
CA LYS A 136 -1.41 -10.17 -8.76
C LYS A 136 -0.02 -10.27 -9.40
N ASP A 137 0.39 -9.29 -10.20
CA ASP A 137 1.72 -9.27 -10.80
C ASP A 137 2.82 -9.19 -9.74
N LEU A 138 2.61 -8.42 -8.66
CA LEU A 138 3.55 -8.32 -7.55
C LEU A 138 3.71 -9.63 -6.77
N THR A 139 2.71 -10.51 -6.76
CA THR A 139 2.81 -11.81 -6.07
C THR A 139 3.75 -12.80 -6.75
N LEU A 140 4.25 -12.45 -7.94
CA LEU A 140 5.27 -13.19 -8.68
C LEU A 140 6.69 -12.72 -8.36
N LEU A 141 6.83 -11.60 -7.63
CA LEU A 141 8.12 -11.02 -7.25
C LEU A 141 8.93 -11.95 -6.35
#